data_AF-A0A1C5YA72-F1
#
_entry.id   AF-A0A1C5YA72-F1
#
_cell.length_a   1.000
_cell.length_b   1.000
_cell.length_c   1.000
_cell.angle_alpha   90.00
_cell.angle_beta   90.00
_cell.angle_gamma   90.00
#
_symmetry.space_group_name_H-M   'P 1'
#
loop_
_entity.id
_entity.type
_entity.pdbx_description
1 polymer ?
#
loop_
_entity_poly.entity_id
_entity_poly.type
_entity_poly.pdbx_seq_one_letter_code
_entity_poly.pdbx_strand_id
1 'polypeptide(L)'
;MDTYKGHIEYKLAGQGSKSEGFMTYLITPSGESYRLYRKGTFDINDSFFKQFDQQEVEINGELENTGFICTISVKTSEGKLIHVPEQTSFPSDLVFMPKEEKEEASDEKTVCINEKKEPAMNKLVLAQRKKKKKSNNNFKRKKR
;
A
#
# COMPACT_ATOMS: atom_id res chain seq x y z
N MET A 1 13.34 -13.89 8.77
CA MET A 1 13.86 -13.44 7.46
C MET A 1 14.14 -14.69 6.67
N ASP A 2 13.49 -14.77 5.53
CA ASP A 2 13.44 -15.96 4.70
C ASP A 2 13.98 -15.60 3.32
N THR A 3 14.56 -16.60 2.67
CA THR A 3 15.18 -16.45 1.36
C THR A 3 14.39 -17.24 0.34
N TYR A 4 13.90 -16.54 -0.68
CA TYR A 4 13.04 -17.10 -1.71
C TYR A 4 13.76 -17.05 -3.05
N LYS A 5 13.82 -18.19 -3.74
CA LYS A 5 14.43 -18.31 -5.07
C LYS A 5 13.35 -18.48 -6.12
N GLY A 6 13.50 -17.77 -7.23
CA GLY A 6 12.57 -17.83 -8.33
C GLY A 6 12.90 -16.81 -9.40
N HIS A 7 12.00 -16.63 -10.36
CA HIS A 7 12.08 -15.55 -11.33
C HIS A 7 11.05 -14.48 -11.00
N ILE A 8 11.41 -13.22 -11.27
CA ILE A 8 10.48 -12.10 -11.11
C ILE A 8 9.65 -11.93 -12.38
N GLU A 9 8.35 -11.69 -12.22
CA GLU A 9 7.48 -11.12 -13.26
C GLU A 9 6.99 -9.74 -12.85
N TYR A 10 7.19 -8.76 -13.73
CA TYR A 10 6.68 -7.40 -13.59
C TYR A 10 5.60 -7.15 -14.63
N LYS A 11 4.33 -7.11 -14.20
CA LYS A 11 3.18 -6.96 -15.12
C LYS A 11 2.18 -5.92 -14.66
N LEU A 12 1.58 -5.24 -15.63
CA LEU A 12 0.48 -4.33 -15.39
C LEU A 12 -0.77 -5.15 -15.01
N ALA A 13 -1.33 -4.87 -13.85
CA ALA A 13 -2.58 -5.45 -13.39
C ALA A 13 -3.69 -4.40 -13.39
N GLY A 14 -4.94 -4.86 -13.56
CA GLY A 14 -6.11 -3.99 -13.41
C GLY A 14 -6.27 -2.93 -14.50
N GLN A 15 -5.77 -3.20 -15.72
CA GLN A 15 -5.88 -2.28 -16.86
C GLN A 15 -7.32 -1.78 -17.05
N GLY A 16 -7.53 -0.46 -17.01
CA GLY A 16 -8.84 0.17 -17.11
C GLY A 16 -9.63 0.25 -15.79
N SER A 17 -8.98 0.05 -14.64
CA SER A 17 -9.58 0.15 -13.30
C SER A 17 -8.87 1.21 -12.44
N LYS A 18 -9.53 1.69 -11.38
CA LYS A 18 -8.90 2.54 -10.35
C LYS A 18 -7.79 1.83 -9.58
N SER A 19 -7.74 0.51 -9.68
CA SER A 19 -6.71 -0.36 -9.12
C SER A 19 -5.64 -0.72 -10.15
N GLU A 20 -5.57 0.01 -11.27
CA GLU A 20 -4.51 -0.18 -12.26
C GLU A 20 -3.15 0.12 -11.64
N GLY A 21 -2.21 -0.78 -11.84
CA GLY A 21 -0.86 -0.62 -11.31
C GLY A 21 0.03 -1.79 -11.69
N PHE A 22 1.34 -1.55 -11.65
CA PHE A 22 2.32 -2.61 -11.88
C PHE A 22 2.45 -3.48 -10.64
N MET A 23 2.35 -4.78 -10.85
CA MET A 23 2.46 -5.78 -9.81
C MET A 23 3.66 -6.65 -10.10
N THR A 24 4.46 -6.85 -9.07
CA THR A 24 5.64 -7.70 -9.13
C THR A 24 5.33 -9.01 -8.42
N TYR A 25 5.65 -10.12 -9.08
CA TYR A 25 5.49 -11.45 -8.53
C TYR A 25 6.82 -12.19 -8.56
N LEU A 26 7.12 -12.95 -7.51
CA LEU A 26 8.15 -13.97 -7.52
C LEU A 26 7.49 -15.31 -7.80
N ILE A 27 7.91 -15.96 -8.88
CA ILE A 27 7.45 -17.30 -9.22
C ILE A 27 8.57 -18.28 -8.85
N THR A 28 8.29 -19.14 -7.88
CA THR A 28 9.21 -20.17 -7.43
C THR A 28 9.30 -21.31 -8.46
N PRO A 29 10.37 -22.11 -8.42
CA PRO A 29 10.46 -23.32 -9.24
C PRO A 29 9.37 -24.36 -8.89
N SER A 30 8.74 -24.27 -7.70
CA SER A 30 7.57 -25.09 -7.33
C SER A 30 6.29 -24.65 -8.06
N GLY A 31 6.29 -23.51 -8.76
CA GLY A 31 5.12 -22.94 -9.43
C GLY A 31 4.24 -22.09 -8.51
N GLU A 32 4.70 -21.78 -7.30
CA GLU A 32 4.01 -20.87 -6.39
C GLU A 32 4.35 -19.42 -6.77
N SER A 33 3.36 -18.55 -6.69
CA SER A 33 3.53 -17.13 -7.01
C SER A 33 3.28 -16.28 -5.77
N TYR A 34 4.27 -15.48 -5.39
CA TYR A 34 4.20 -14.57 -4.25
C TYR A 34 4.26 -13.13 -4.72
N ARG A 35 3.45 -12.26 -4.14
CA ARG A 35 3.45 -10.85 -4.52
C ARG A 35 4.53 -10.08 -3.77
N LEU A 36 5.40 -9.40 -4.49
CA LEU A 36 6.48 -8.63 -3.88
C LEU A 36 6.03 -7.20 -3.61
N TYR A 37 6.45 -6.66 -2.48
CA TYR A 37 6.32 -5.25 -2.17
C TYR A 37 7.52 -4.77 -1.34
N ARG A 38 7.68 -3.46 -1.23
CA ARG A 38 8.73 -2.83 -0.41
C ARG A 38 8.08 -2.02 0.69
N LYS A 39 8.65 -2.08 1.89
CA LYS A 39 8.19 -1.27 3.03
C LYS A 39 8.67 0.17 2.85
N GLY A 40 7.74 1.11 2.73
CA GLY A 40 8.03 2.53 2.52
C GLY A 40 6.96 3.23 1.70
N THR A 41 7.12 4.54 1.52
CA THR A 41 6.24 5.36 0.68
C THR A 41 6.83 5.43 -0.72
N PHE A 42 6.54 4.43 -1.55
CA PHE A 42 6.96 4.39 -2.93
C PHE A 42 5.84 4.85 -3.86
N ASP A 43 6.22 5.41 -5.01
CA ASP A 43 5.27 5.76 -6.06
C ASP A 43 4.49 4.52 -6.51
N ILE A 44 3.24 4.74 -6.94
CA ILE A 44 2.33 3.68 -7.44
C ILE A 44 2.98 2.90 -8.62
N ASN A 45 3.90 3.54 -9.35
CA ASN A 45 4.66 2.96 -10.45
C ASN A 45 6.14 2.76 -10.07
N ASP A 46 6.36 2.03 -8.98
CA ASP A 46 7.70 1.69 -8.53
C ASP A 46 8.47 0.88 -9.59
N SER A 47 9.45 1.53 -10.21
CA SER A 47 10.29 0.93 -11.25
C SER A 47 11.43 0.07 -10.69
N PHE A 48 11.57 -0.07 -9.37
CA PHE A 48 12.65 -0.84 -8.75
C PHE A 48 12.71 -2.29 -9.25
N PHE A 49 11.55 -2.95 -9.35
CA PHE A 49 11.49 -4.35 -9.78
C PHE A 49 11.53 -4.53 -11.29
N LYS A 50 11.31 -3.47 -12.06
CA LYS A 50 11.33 -3.50 -13.53
C LYS A 50 12.67 -3.99 -14.08
N GLN A 51 13.77 -3.70 -13.38
CA GLN A 51 15.11 -4.13 -13.80
C GLN A 51 15.34 -5.65 -13.65
N PHE A 52 14.51 -6.34 -12.86
CA PHE A 52 14.62 -7.78 -12.61
C PHE A 52 13.53 -8.58 -13.34
N ASP A 53 12.73 -7.94 -14.20
CA ASP A 53 11.67 -8.62 -14.93
C ASP A 53 12.24 -9.77 -15.76
N GLN A 54 11.64 -10.96 -15.63
CA GLN A 54 12.06 -12.23 -16.25
C GLN A 54 13.44 -12.72 -15.82
N GLN A 55 14.02 -12.17 -14.75
CA GLN A 55 15.32 -12.59 -14.23
C GLN A 55 15.17 -13.53 -13.04
N GLU A 56 16.02 -14.55 -12.98
CA GLU A 56 16.18 -15.37 -11.77
C GLU A 56 16.90 -14.58 -10.68
N VAL A 57 16.26 -14.52 -9.51
CA VAL A 57 16.75 -13.81 -8.35
C VAL A 57 16.51 -14.60 -7.08
N GLU A 58 17.30 -14.27 -6.08
CA GLU A 58 17.16 -14.70 -4.70
C GLU A 58 16.73 -13.50 -3.86
N ILE A 59 15.49 -13.52 -3.38
CA ILE A 59 14.88 -12.45 -2.62
C ILE A 59 15.00 -12.78 -1.14
N ASN A 60 15.59 -11.87 -0.38
CA ASN A 60 15.51 -11.92 1.08
C ASN A 60 14.40 -11.00 1.54
N GLY A 61 13.47 -11.56 2.30
CA GLY A 61 12.31 -10.84 2.76
C GLY A 61 11.59 -11.53 3.91
N GLU A 62 10.43 -10.99 4.22
CA GLU A 62 9.50 -11.57 5.18
C GLU A 62 8.20 -11.89 4.45
N LEU A 63 7.76 -13.15 4.52
CA LEU A 63 6.49 -13.57 3.96
C LEU A 63 5.37 -13.26 4.95
N GLU A 64 4.39 -12.50 4.47
CA GLU A 64 3.13 -12.29 5.16
C GLU A 64 2.14 -13.42 4.87
N ASN A 65 1.26 -13.67 5.85
CA ASN A 65 0.20 -14.69 5.77
C ASN A 65 -0.75 -14.54 4.56
N THR A 66 -0.72 -13.40 3.89
CA THR A 66 -1.55 -13.04 2.73
C THR A 66 -0.91 -13.42 1.38
N GLY A 67 0.29 -14.01 1.36
CA GLY A 67 1.03 -14.35 0.13
C GLY A 67 1.84 -13.17 -0.43
N PHE A 68 2.13 -12.19 0.42
CA PHE A 68 2.95 -11.03 0.09
C PHE A 68 4.32 -11.17 0.73
N ILE A 69 5.38 -10.83 0.02
CA ILE A 69 6.74 -10.83 0.54
C ILE A 69 7.24 -9.39 0.60
N CYS A 70 7.54 -8.94 1.81
CA CYS A 70 8.25 -7.68 2.03
C CYS A 70 9.70 -7.86 1.62
N THR A 71 10.11 -7.27 0.51
CA THR A 71 11.46 -7.41 -0.04
C THR A 71 12.42 -6.49 0.70
N ILE A 72 13.51 -7.06 1.24
CA ILE A 72 14.56 -6.34 1.97
C ILE A 72 15.83 -6.23 1.10
N SER A 73 16.18 -7.31 0.41
CA SER A 73 17.25 -7.30 -0.59
C SER A 73 16.95 -8.29 -1.71
N VAL A 74 17.47 -7.97 -2.89
CA VAL A 74 17.38 -8.81 -4.08
C VAL A 74 18.81 -9.16 -4.49
N LYS A 75 19.08 -10.45 -4.65
CA LYS A 75 20.35 -10.94 -5.19
C LYS A 75 20.09 -11.52 -6.56
N THR A 76 20.73 -10.96 -7.58
CA THR A 76 20.59 -11.48 -8.94
C THR A 76 21.39 -12.76 -9.13
N SER A 77 21.06 -13.51 -10.18
CA SER A 77 21.86 -14.67 -10.63
C SER A 77 23.33 -14.34 -10.90
N GLU A 78 23.62 -13.10 -11.27
CA GLU A 78 24.98 -12.56 -11.46
C GLU A 78 25.74 -12.37 -10.13
N GLY A 79 25.10 -12.63 -8.99
CA GLY A 79 25.67 -12.45 -7.65
C GLY A 79 25.64 -11.02 -7.14
N LYS A 80 25.03 -10.08 -7.89
CA LYS A 80 24.88 -8.69 -7.47
C LYS A 80 23.79 -8.59 -6.41
N LEU A 81 24.19 -8.16 -5.21
CA LEU A 81 23.26 -7.92 -4.11
C LEU A 81 22.81 -6.45 -4.13
N ILE A 82 21.50 -6.26 -4.26
CA ILE A 82 20.86 -4.94 -4.31
C ILE A 82 19.97 -4.82 -3.07
N HIS A 83 20.38 -3.96 -2.15
CA HIS A 83 19.57 -3.63 -0.99
C HIS A 83 18.41 -2.72 -1.38
N VAL A 84 17.24 -2.99 -0.82
CA VAL A 84 16.11 -2.07 -0.91
C VAL A 84 16.42 -0.88 -0.01
N PRO A 85 16.40 0.36 -0.52
CA PRO A 85 16.56 1.53 0.33
C PRO A 85 15.38 1.61 1.30
N GLU A 86 15.67 1.47 2.59
CA GLU A 86 14.70 1.73 3.65
C GLU A 86 14.49 3.24 3.70
N GLN A 87 13.30 3.71 3.35
CA GLN A 87 12.97 5.12 3.51
C GLN A 87 12.87 5.40 5.01
N THR A 88 13.90 6.03 5.55
CA THR A 88 13.87 6.63 6.88
C THR A 88 12.74 7.65 6.91
N SER A 89 11.73 7.36 7.73
CA SER A 89 10.71 8.34 8.08
C SER A 89 11.40 9.62 8.55
N PHE A 90 10.91 10.75 8.05
CA PHE A 90 11.37 12.12 8.30
C PHE A 90 12.06 12.34 9.65
N PRO A 91 13.15 13.13 9.73
CA PRO A 91 13.74 13.48 11.01
C PRO A 91 12.65 14.10 11.88
N SER A 92 12.48 13.53 13.08
CA SER A 92 11.49 14.00 14.06
C SER A 92 11.84 15.38 14.64
N ASP A 93 12.80 16.10 14.06
CA ASP A 93 13.31 17.41 14.50
C ASP A 93 12.36 18.58 14.27
N LEU A 94 11.14 18.34 13.79
CA LEU A 94 10.04 19.30 13.91
C LEU A 94 9.25 19.06 15.21
N VAL A 95 9.93 18.78 16.32
CA VAL A 95 9.35 19.02 17.64
C VAL A 95 9.21 20.54 17.77
N PHE A 96 7.98 21.03 17.64
CA PHE A 96 7.62 22.39 18.01
C PHE A 96 7.95 22.56 19.49
N MET A 97 9.13 23.11 19.82
CA MET A 97 9.43 23.58 21.17
C MET A 97 8.58 24.82 21.38
N PRO A 98 7.57 24.82 22.29
CA PRO A 98 6.94 26.07 22.67
C PRO A 98 8.03 26.95 23.30
N LYS A 99 8.27 28.13 22.72
CA LYS A 99 9.08 29.15 23.39
C LYS A 99 8.38 29.50 24.69
N GLU A 100 9.00 29.15 25.81
CA GLU A 100 8.69 29.77 27.10
C GLU A 100 9.14 31.24 27.02
N GLU A 101 8.19 32.15 26.81
CA GLU A 101 8.36 33.55 27.21
C GLU A 101 7.66 33.72 28.56
N LYS A 102 8.47 33.96 29.60
CA LYS A 102 8.00 34.36 30.93
C LYS A 102 7.82 35.89 30.99
N GLU A 103 6.67 36.26 31.57
CA GLU A 103 6.36 37.47 32.36
C GLU A 103 6.43 38.81 31.60
N GLU A 104 5.45 39.74 31.67
CA GLU A 104 4.75 40.26 32.85
C GLU A 104 3.46 41.03 32.44
N ALA A 105 2.60 41.30 33.42
CA ALA A 105 1.19 41.74 33.33
C ALA A 105 0.94 43.19 32.87
N SER A 106 -0.29 43.49 32.38
CA SER A 106 -1.22 44.45 33.00
C SER A 106 -2.47 44.78 32.14
N ASP A 107 -3.62 44.72 32.80
CA ASP A 107 -4.83 45.56 32.70
C ASP A 107 -5.72 45.63 31.44
N GLU A 108 -6.88 44.98 31.61
CA GLU A 108 -8.24 45.51 31.45
C GLU A 108 -8.58 46.34 30.20
N LYS A 109 -9.39 45.73 29.31
CA LYS A 109 -10.61 46.36 28.78
C LYS A 109 -11.57 45.34 28.18
N THR A 110 -12.80 45.41 28.70
CA THR A 110 -14.02 44.71 28.34
C THR A 110 -14.43 44.94 26.88
N VAL A 111 -15.00 43.93 26.21
CA VAL A 111 -16.33 43.99 25.55
C VAL A 111 -16.88 42.55 25.44
N CYS A 112 -18.12 42.41 25.88
CA CYS A 112 -18.95 41.21 25.94
C CYS A 112 -19.54 40.78 24.58
N ILE A 113 -20.25 39.64 24.64
CA ILE A 113 -21.36 39.13 23.78
C ILE A 113 -20.98 38.66 22.35
N ASN A 114 -21.34 37.47 21.85
CA ASN A 114 -22.57 36.69 22.02
C ASN A 114 -22.44 35.17 21.66
N GLU A 115 -23.29 34.39 22.33
CA GLU A 115 -24.10 33.24 21.84
C GLU A 115 -23.48 31.91 21.36
N LYS A 116 -23.56 30.93 22.26
CA LYS A 116 -24.15 29.58 22.12
C LYS A 116 -24.38 29.03 20.69
N LYS A 117 -23.78 27.86 20.42
CA LYS A 117 -24.53 26.70 19.89
C LYS A 117 -23.81 25.37 20.11
N GLU A 118 -24.51 24.44 20.75
CA GLU A 118 -24.13 23.06 21.02
C GLU A 118 -23.90 22.24 19.74
N PRO A 119 -23.02 21.23 19.72
CA PRO A 119 -22.99 20.22 18.67
C PRO A 119 -24.06 19.14 18.93
N ALA A 120 -25.15 19.20 18.17
CA ALA A 120 -26.18 18.18 18.17
C ALA A 120 -25.67 16.87 17.53
N MET A 121 -25.76 15.79 18.30
CA MET A 121 -25.69 14.39 17.87
C MET A 121 -26.66 14.12 16.71
N ASN A 122 -26.21 13.49 15.64
CA ASN A 122 -27.10 12.74 14.76
C ASN A 122 -26.50 11.36 14.41
N LYS A 123 -27.16 10.34 14.95
CA LYS A 123 -27.03 8.92 14.62
C LYS A 123 -27.86 8.58 13.39
N LEU A 124 -27.52 7.42 12.80
CA LEU A 124 -28.36 6.53 11.96
C LEU A 124 -28.55 7.01 10.49
N VAL A 125 -28.52 6.19 9.43
CA VAL A 125 -29.00 4.82 9.23
C VAL A 125 -28.24 4.10 8.10
N LEU A 126 -28.04 2.81 8.32
CA LEU A 126 -27.71 1.70 7.41
C LEU A 126 -28.64 1.60 6.17
N ALA A 127 -28.09 1.57 4.95
CA ALA A 127 -28.84 1.11 3.77
C ALA A 127 -28.06 0.06 2.98
N GLN A 128 -28.35 -1.21 3.28
CA GLN A 128 -28.04 -2.32 2.39
C GLN A 128 -28.93 -2.26 1.14
N ARG A 129 -28.35 -2.38 -0.06
CA ARG A 129 -29.10 -2.76 -1.27
C ARG A 129 -28.54 -4.06 -1.85
N LYS A 130 -29.32 -5.13 -1.66
CA LYS A 130 -29.14 -6.45 -2.27
C LYS A 130 -29.70 -6.48 -3.70
N LYS A 131 -28.91 -7.14 -4.57
CA LYS A 131 -29.25 -8.01 -5.72
C LYS A 131 -29.90 -7.42 -6.99
N LYS A 132 -29.24 -7.68 -8.14
CA LYS A 132 -29.86 -8.42 -9.26
C LYS A 132 -28.83 -9.20 -10.09
N LYS A 133 -28.86 -10.53 -9.99
CA LYS A 133 -28.25 -11.48 -10.94
C LYS A 133 -29.00 -11.35 -12.28
N LYS A 134 -28.27 -11.26 -13.40
CA LYS A 134 -28.77 -11.67 -14.72
C LYS A 134 -27.93 -12.85 -15.21
N SER A 135 -28.50 -14.04 -15.14
CA SER A 135 -28.00 -15.25 -15.79
C SER A 135 -28.49 -15.24 -17.24
N ASN A 136 -27.58 -15.25 -18.23
CA ASN A 136 -27.93 -15.59 -19.60
C ASN A 136 -27.39 -16.99 -19.89
N ASN A 137 -28.31 -17.94 -19.78
CA ASN A 137 -28.14 -19.36 -20.10
C ASN A 137 -28.42 -19.52 -21.60
N ASN A 138 -27.40 -19.75 -22.44
CA ASN A 138 -27.60 -20.06 -23.86
C ASN A 138 -27.45 -21.57 -24.09
N PHE A 139 -28.57 -22.25 -23.82
CA PHE A 139 -28.80 -23.66 -24.12
C PHE A 139 -29.05 -23.80 -25.63
N LYS A 140 -28.02 -24.03 -26.44
CA LYS A 140 -28.21 -24.49 -27.83
C LYS A 140 -28.20 -26.01 -27.87
N ARG A 141 -29.37 -26.58 -27.58
CA ARG A 141 -29.80 -27.87 -28.13
C ARG A 141 -30.01 -27.68 -29.63
N LYS A 142 -29.34 -28.46 -30.46
CA LYS A 142 -29.87 -28.83 -31.78
C LYS A 142 -29.70 -30.34 -31.96
N LYS A 143 -30.84 -31.03 -31.98
CA LYS A 143 -31.01 -32.43 -32.38
C LYS A 143 -30.75 -32.54 -33.89
N ARG A 144 -30.02 -33.56 -34.33
CA ARG A 144 -30.54 -34.74 -35.05
C ARG A 144 -29.38 -35.66 -35.42
#